data_AF-H3GBC7-F1
#
_entry.id   AF-H3GBC7-F1
#
_cell.length_a   1.000
_cell.length_b   1.000
_cell.length_c   1.000
_cell.angle_alpha   90.00
_cell.angle_beta   90.00
_cell.angle_gamma   90.00
#
_symmetry.space_group_name_H-M   'P 1'
#
loop_
_entity.id
_entity.type
_entity.pdbx_description
1 polymer ?
#
loop_
_entity_poly.entity_id
_entity_poly.type
_entity_poly.pdbx_seq_one_letter_code
_entity_poly.pdbx_strand_id
1 'polypeptide(L)'
;MDALEALKSEGNALFQQQRFPEAVQVYTSALAELQNAEVVTDVAEQFETAVRLNRAWARIQMPGDEAVLAEEDCSAVIQKNPSCVKAFYRRALARERRGLWKVAMEDAAIIKHLEPGNPSLGSLLERLQQHIRDEEDLAPKLCHLSINGDSGHANAGTSSIDLAREAEEAWLALQADEMSFKKVYHTTTEPRRKPKKLLKAKEIAQNVMKREISEKTDDVWASLRREEATTVAKAFPRSRKSRQVG
;
A
#
# COMPACT_ATOMS: atom_id res chain seq x y z
N MET A 1 -11.56 -6.18 11.58
CA MET A 1 -10.78 -5.47 10.54
C MET A 1 -10.16 -4.19 11.07
N ASP A 2 -10.90 -3.32 11.78
CA ASP A 2 -10.35 -2.04 12.28
C ASP A 2 -9.11 -2.19 13.17
N ALA A 3 -9.09 -3.17 14.07
CA ALA A 3 -7.93 -3.46 14.92
C ALA A 3 -6.68 -3.89 14.11
N LEU A 4 -6.87 -4.66 13.04
CA LEU A 4 -5.78 -5.09 12.15
C LEU A 4 -5.23 -3.89 11.35
N GLU A 5 -6.11 -3.01 10.88
CA GLU A 5 -5.72 -1.79 10.18
C GLU A 5 -4.91 -0.85 11.10
N ALA A 6 -5.29 -0.76 12.38
CA ALA A 6 -4.53 -0.01 13.38
C ALA A 6 -3.10 -0.56 13.54
N LEU A 7 -2.92 -1.88 13.67
CA LEU A 7 -1.59 -2.51 13.74
C LEU A 7 -0.75 -2.22 12.49
N LYS A 8 -1.33 -2.34 11.29
CA LYS A 8 -0.63 -2.00 10.05
C LYS A 8 -0.20 -0.53 10.04
N SER A 9 -1.06 0.38 10.51
CA SER A 9 -0.76 1.81 10.57
C SER A 9 0.35 2.13 11.59
N GLU A 10 0.38 1.44 12.72
CA GLU A 10 1.43 1.55 13.74
C GLU A 10 2.77 1.05 13.19
N GLY A 11 2.78 -0.12 12.53
CA GLY A 11 3.97 -0.64 11.86
C GLY A 11 4.50 0.33 10.79
N ASN A 12 3.62 1.00 10.04
CA ASN A 12 4.00 2.02 9.07
C ASN A 12 4.61 3.25 9.76
N ALA A 13 4.07 3.68 10.91
CA ALA A 13 4.60 4.81 11.66
C ALA A 13 6.00 4.50 12.23
N LEU A 14 6.20 3.29 12.76
CA LEU A 14 7.51 2.81 13.21
C LEU A 14 8.50 2.72 12.04
N PHE A 15 8.04 2.23 10.89
CA PHE A 15 8.84 2.18 9.68
C PHE A 15 9.32 3.57 9.25
N GLN A 16 8.43 4.58 9.25
CA GLN A 16 8.77 5.97 8.93
C GLN A 16 9.75 6.60 9.93
N GLN A 17 9.79 6.10 11.17
CA GLN A 17 10.76 6.50 12.18
C GLN A 17 12.10 5.75 12.07
N GLN A 18 12.29 4.93 11.02
CA GLN A 18 13.44 4.04 10.84
C GLN A 18 13.62 3.00 11.96
N ARG A 19 12.56 2.75 12.73
CA ARG A 19 12.50 1.74 13.80
C ARG A 19 12.08 0.39 13.21
N PHE A 20 12.95 -0.14 12.35
CA PHE A 20 12.66 -1.34 11.56
C PHE A 20 12.42 -2.60 12.41
N PRO A 21 13.19 -2.88 13.48
CA PRO A 21 12.95 -4.05 14.33
C PRO A 21 11.55 -4.03 14.96
N GLU A 22 11.14 -2.88 15.51
CA GLU A 22 9.82 -2.72 16.11
C GLU A 22 8.71 -2.77 15.07
N ALA A 23 8.92 -2.17 13.89
CA ALA A 23 7.97 -2.29 12.79
C ALA A 23 7.73 -3.75 12.38
N VAL A 24 8.81 -4.56 12.29
CA VAL A 24 8.70 -6.00 11.99
C VAL A 24 7.92 -6.75 13.06
N GLN A 25 8.11 -6.42 14.34
CA GLN A 25 7.35 -7.02 15.43
C GLN A 25 5.85 -6.71 15.28
N VAL A 26 5.49 -5.44 15.06
CA VAL A 26 4.08 -5.03 14.90
C VAL A 26 3.44 -5.68 13.69
N TYR A 27 4.12 -5.73 12.54
CA TYR A 27 3.60 -6.44 11.36
C TYR A 27 3.44 -7.95 11.59
N THR A 28 4.34 -8.55 12.38
CA THR A 28 4.25 -9.97 12.73
C THR A 28 3.06 -10.25 13.62
N SER A 29 2.80 -9.39 14.61
CA SER A 29 1.58 -9.44 15.42
C SER A 29 0.33 -9.26 14.56
N ALA A 30 0.33 -8.33 13.59
CA ALA A 30 -0.80 -8.14 12.69
C ALA A 30 -1.13 -9.39 11.85
N LEU A 31 -0.10 -10.13 11.41
CA LEU A 31 -0.29 -11.40 10.67
C LEU A 31 -0.76 -12.54 11.59
N ALA A 32 -0.27 -12.59 12.83
CA ALA A 32 -0.71 -13.57 13.81
C ALA A 32 -2.19 -13.36 14.18
N GLU A 33 -2.61 -12.12 14.44
CA GLU A 33 -4.00 -11.77 14.71
C GLU A 33 -4.92 -12.07 13.52
N LEU A 34 -4.44 -11.82 12.29
CA LEU A 34 -5.19 -12.18 11.08
C LEU A 34 -5.40 -13.70 10.98
N GLN A 35 -4.36 -14.48 11.27
CA GLN A 35 -4.43 -15.94 11.26
C GLN A 35 -5.38 -16.46 12.33
N ASN A 36 -5.31 -15.92 13.55
CA ASN A 36 -6.18 -16.29 14.67
C ASN A 36 -7.66 -15.96 14.42
N ALA A 37 -7.94 -14.92 13.64
CA ALA A 37 -9.29 -14.56 13.29
C ALA A 37 -9.94 -15.53 12.29
N GLU A 38 -9.15 -16.41 11.65
CA GLU A 38 -9.58 -17.40 10.64
C GLU A 38 -10.49 -16.79 9.53
N VAL A 39 -10.28 -15.51 9.21
CA VAL A 39 -11.07 -14.79 8.20
C VAL A 39 -10.45 -14.97 6.83
N VAL A 40 -11.11 -15.77 5.98
CA VAL A 40 -10.73 -15.92 4.56
C VAL A 40 -11.66 -15.07 3.70
N THR A 41 -11.24 -13.84 3.42
CA THR A 41 -11.94 -12.90 2.54
C THR A 41 -10.94 -12.16 1.66
N ASP A 42 -11.36 -11.66 0.50
CA ASP A 42 -10.50 -10.84 -0.39
C ASP A 42 -9.87 -9.65 0.35
N VAL A 43 -10.60 -9.05 1.30
CA VAL A 43 -10.10 -7.94 2.12
C VAL A 43 -9.00 -8.40 3.07
N ALA A 44 -9.15 -9.60 3.67
CA ALA A 44 -8.11 -10.21 4.50
C ALA A 44 -6.86 -10.57 3.69
N GLU A 45 -7.00 -11.08 2.46
CA GLU A 45 -5.86 -11.40 1.59
C GLU A 45 -5.11 -10.14 1.12
N GLN A 46 -5.85 -9.07 0.78
CA GLN A 46 -5.26 -7.77 0.44
C GLN A 46 -4.50 -7.18 1.64
N PHE A 47 -5.08 -7.31 2.84
CA PHE A 47 -4.42 -6.89 4.07
C PHE A 47 -3.15 -7.70 4.33
N GLU A 48 -3.22 -9.03 4.27
CA GLU A 48 -2.05 -9.92 4.44
C GLU A 48 -0.94 -9.56 3.44
N THR A 49 -1.30 -9.37 2.18
CA THR A 49 -0.38 -8.97 1.11
C THR A 49 0.32 -7.66 1.45
N ALA A 50 -0.42 -6.63 1.86
CA ALA A 50 0.14 -5.34 2.22
C ALA A 50 1.09 -5.44 3.42
N VAL A 51 0.70 -6.18 4.47
CA VAL A 51 1.52 -6.34 5.67
C VAL A 51 2.79 -7.14 5.39
N ARG A 52 2.71 -8.27 4.67
CA ARG A 52 3.89 -9.06 4.28
C ARG A 52 4.87 -8.25 3.46
N LEU A 53 4.39 -7.48 2.48
CA LEU A 53 5.26 -6.62 1.69
C LEU A 53 5.95 -5.58 2.59
N ASN A 54 5.22 -4.90 3.47
CA ASN A 54 5.79 -3.88 4.34
C ASN A 54 6.79 -4.47 5.35
N ARG A 55 6.50 -5.66 5.88
CA ARG A 55 7.42 -6.41 6.73
C ARG A 55 8.68 -6.83 5.99
N ALA A 56 8.56 -7.35 4.77
CA ALA A 56 9.70 -7.68 3.92
C ALA A 56 10.59 -6.44 3.67
N TRP A 57 9.97 -5.29 3.45
CA TRP A 57 10.71 -4.04 3.27
C TRP A 57 11.46 -3.63 4.53
N ALA A 58 10.81 -3.66 5.70
CA ALA A 58 11.48 -3.42 6.99
C ALA A 58 12.65 -4.38 7.24
N ARG A 59 12.48 -5.67 6.91
CA ARG A 59 13.53 -6.69 6.99
C ARG A 59 14.71 -6.40 6.09
N ILE A 60 14.46 -5.97 4.85
CA ILE A 60 15.51 -5.57 3.91
C ILE A 60 16.31 -4.41 4.49
N GLN A 61 15.71 -3.45 5.22
CA GLN A 61 16.47 -2.33 5.77
C GLN A 61 17.43 -2.72 6.91
N MET A 62 17.26 -3.89 7.52
CA MET A 62 18.10 -4.36 8.62
C MET A 62 19.35 -5.09 8.14
N PRO A 63 20.45 -5.05 8.92
CA PRO A 63 21.62 -5.89 8.66
C PRO A 63 21.38 -7.35 9.08
N GLY A 64 22.23 -8.26 8.60
CA GLY A 64 22.19 -9.68 8.96
C GLY A 64 21.27 -10.52 8.08
N ASP A 65 20.75 -11.61 8.65
CA ASP A 65 20.04 -12.67 7.90
C ASP A 65 18.55 -12.37 7.64
N GLU A 66 18.07 -11.18 7.99
CA GLU A 66 16.67 -10.76 7.80
C GLU A 66 16.24 -10.77 6.32
N ALA A 67 17.20 -10.67 5.40
CA ALA A 67 16.95 -10.81 3.96
C ALA A 67 16.35 -12.18 3.58
N VAL A 68 16.66 -13.26 4.31
CA VAL A 68 16.08 -14.59 4.07
C VAL A 68 14.58 -14.56 4.36
N LEU A 69 14.20 -13.99 5.51
CA LEU A 69 12.81 -13.87 5.92
C LEU A 69 12.03 -12.87 5.05
N ALA A 70 12.69 -11.86 4.50
CA ALA A 70 12.09 -10.96 3.51
C ALA A 70 11.75 -11.68 2.19
N GLU A 71 12.63 -12.57 1.73
CA GLU A 71 12.38 -13.39 0.54
C GLU A 71 11.20 -14.34 0.74
N GLU A 72 11.06 -14.93 1.93
CA GLU A 72 9.91 -15.77 2.29
C GLU A 72 8.59 -14.99 2.25
N ASP A 73 8.57 -13.78 2.83
CA ASP A 73 7.40 -12.89 2.80
C ASP A 73 6.99 -12.54 1.37
N CYS A 74 7.95 -12.16 0.52
CA CYS A 74 7.66 -11.85 -0.87
C CYS A 74 7.21 -13.09 -1.66
N SER A 75 7.80 -14.25 -1.40
CA SER A 75 7.43 -15.49 -2.08
C SER A 75 6.00 -15.93 -1.73
N ALA A 76 5.58 -15.77 -0.47
CA ALA A 76 4.20 -16.02 -0.06
C ALA A 76 3.21 -15.10 -0.79
N VAL A 77 3.57 -13.83 -1.01
CA VAL A 77 2.73 -12.90 -1.79
C VAL A 77 2.68 -13.30 -3.26
N ILE A 78 3.81 -13.64 -3.87
CA ILE A 78 3.88 -14.04 -5.29
C ILE A 78 3.06 -15.32 -5.55
N GLN A 79 3.07 -16.26 -4.61
CA GLN A 79 2.28 -17.50 -4.72
C GLN A 79 0.78 -17.21 -4.82
N LYS A 80 0.28 -16.18 -4.14
CA LYS A 80 -1.12 -15.76 -4.19
C LYS A 80 -1.39 -14.80 -5.36
N ASN A 81 -0.47 -13.89 -5.63
CA ASN A 81 -0.58 -12.87 -6.66
C ASN A 81 0.69 -12.80 -7.53
N PRO A 82 0.74 -13.56 -8.64
CA PRO A 82 1.92 -13.64 -9.50
C PRO A 82 2.13 -12.41 -10.39
N SER A 83 1.24 -11.41 -10.34
CA SER A 83 1.43 -10.12 -11.05
C SER A 83 1.90 -8.99 -10.12
N CYS A 84 2.18 -9.29 -8.84
CA CYS A 84 2.60 -8.29 -7.87
C CYS A 84 4.06 -7.84 -8.07
N VAL A 85 4.26 -6.80 -8.88
CA VAL A 85 5.60 -6.24 -9.18
C VAL A 85 6.37 -5.84 -7.92
N LYS A 86 5.68 -5.25 -6.93
CA LYS A 86 6.31 -4.87 -5.64
C LYS A 86 6.92 -6.06 -4.91
N ALA A 87 6.31 -7.25 -5.01
CA ALA A 87 6.81 -8.47 -4.39
C ALA A 87 8.08 -8.96 -5.08
N PHE A 88 8.09 -9.01 -6.42
CA PHE A 88 9.29 -9.37 -7.18
C PHE A 88 10.45 -8.40 -6.93
N TYR A 89 10.17 -7.10 -6.90
CA TYR A 89 11.20 -6.08 -6.67
C TYR A 89 11.84 -6.24 -5.29
N ARG A 90 11.04 -6.38 -4.24
CA ARG A 90 11.55 -6.58 -2.87
C ARG A 90 12.28 -7.92 -2.73
N ARG A 91 11.80 -8.99 -3.38
CA ARG A 91 12.49 -10.28 -3.42
C ARG A 91 13.86 -10.19 -4.11
N ALA A 92 13.95 -9.45 -5.23
CA ALA A 92 15.20 -9.22 -5.93
C ALA A 92 16.21 -8.49 -5.04
N LEU A 93 15.78 -7.45 -4.30
CA LEU A 93 16.63 -6.73 -3.34
C LEU A 93 17.07 -7.62 -2.17
N ALA A 94 16.18 -8.47 -1.66
CA ALA A 94 16.53 -9.43 -0.62
C ALA A 94 17.59 -10.43 -1.11
N ARG A 95 17.43 -10.95 -2.33
CA ARG A 95 18.40 -11.85 -2.99
C ARG A 95 19.72 -11.16 -3.31
N GLU A 96 19.69 -9.90 -3.74
CA GLU A 96 20.87 -9.04 -3.94
C GLU A 96 21.69 -8.95 -2.65
N ARG A 97 21.05 -8.66 -1.50
CA ARG A 97 21.71 -8.62 -0.19
C ARG A 97 22.31 -9.96 0.25
N ARG A 98 21.74 -11.08 -0.24
CA ARG A 98 22.25 -12.43 0.02
C ARG A 98 23.36 -12.86 -0.94
N GLY A 99 23.76 -12.01 -1.89
CA GLY A 99 24.72 -12.37 -2.94
C GLY A 99 24.15 -13.30 -4.03
N LEU A 100 22.83 -13.51 -4.06
CA LEU A 100 22.17 -14.40 -5.02
C LEU A 100 21.81 -13.66 -6.32
N TRP A 101 22.81 -13.05 -6.96
CA TRP A 101 22.61 -12.09 -8.05
C TRP A 101 21.93 -12.71 -9.28
N LYS A 102 22.29 -13.95 -9.64
CA LYS A 102 21.69 -14.67 -10.78
C LYS A 102 20.20 -14.95 -10.56
N VAL A 103 19.81 -15.27 -9.33
CA VAL A 103 18.40 -15.52 -8.98
C VAL A 103 17.63 -14.19 -8.86
N ALA A 104 18.27 -13.14 -8.35
CA ALA A 104 17.69 -11.79 -8.36
C ALA A 104 17.43 -11.26 -9.79
N MET A 105 18.29 -11.64 -10.75
CA MET A 105 18.12 -11.32 -12.17
C MET A 105 16.85 -11.94 -12.77
N GLU A 106 16.44 -13.14 -12.32
CA GLU A 106 15.18 -13.77 -12.76
C GLU A 106 13.97 -12.94 -12.31
N ASP A 107 13.97 -12.46 -11.06
CA ASP A 107 12.92 -11.55 -10.57
C ASP A 107 12.90 -10.24 -11.38
N ALA A 108 14.06 -9.67 -11.66
CA ALA A 108 14.17 -8.45 -12.48
C ALA A 108 13.65 -8.65 -13.91
N ALA A 109 13.86 -9.83 -14.50
CA ALA A 109 13.31 -10.17 -15.82
C ALA A 109 11.78 -10.26 -15.80
N ILE A 110 11.19 -10.82 -14.73
CA ILE A 110 9.73 -10.85 -14.54
C ILE A 110 9.17 -9.44 -14.40
N ILE A 111 9.82 -8.58 -13.59
CA ILE A 111 9.41 -7.17 -13.45
C ILE A 111 9.44 -6.47 -14.80
N LYS A 112 10.50 -6.69 -15.61
CA LYS A 112 10.61 -6.12 -16.96
C LYS A 112 9.45 -6.53 -17.87
N HIS A 113 8.98 -7.78 -17.73
CA HIS A 113 7.86 -8.30 -18.51
C HIS A 113 6.53 -7.70 -18.04
N LEU A 114 6.31 -7.56 -16.73
CA LEU A 114 5.08 -7.03 -16.15
C LEU A 114 4.98 -5.50 -16.31
N GLU A 115 6.07 -4.78 -16.08
CA GLU A 115 6.15 -3.31 -16.14
C GLU A 115 7.44 -2.85 -16.86
N PRO A 116 7.45 -2.82 -18.20
CA PRO A 116 8.63 -2.42 -18.99
C PRO A 116 9.10 -0.97 -18.73
N GLY A 117 8.21 -0.10 -18.23
CA GLY A 117 8.47 1.31 -17.94
C GLY A 117 8.83 1.62 -16.49
N ASN A 118 9.13 0.60 -15.67
CA ASN A 118 9.44 0.81 -14.26
C ASN A 118 10.80 1.53 -14.09
N PRO A 119 10.83 2.76 -13.51
CA PRO A 119 12.07 3.54 -13.42
C PRO A 119 13.10 2.93 -12.45
N SER A 120 12.65 2.18 -11.45
CA SER A 120 13.51 1.58 -10.43
C SER A 120 14.15 0.27 -10.88
N LEU A 121 13.70 -0.30 -11.99
CA LEU A 121 14.24 -1.54 -12.52
C LEU A 121 15.61 -1.35 -13.19
N GLY A 122 15.84 -0.20 -13.82
CA GLY A 122 17.11 0.08 -14.51
C GLY A 122 18.31 0.02 -13.57
N SER A 123 18.23 0.72 -12.44
CA SER A 123 19.31 0.73 -11.44
C SER A 123 19.52 -0.63 -10.78
N LEU A 124 18.45 -1.40 -10.54
CA LEU A 124 18.55 -2.76 -10.03
C LEU A 124 19.28 -3.68 -11.02
N LEU A 125 18.88 -3.65 -12.30
CA LEU A 125 19.51 -4.46 -13.35
C LEU A 125 20.99 -4.12 -13.51
N GLU A 126 21.34 -2.84 -13.48
CA GLU A 126 22.72 -2.37 -13.59
C GLU A 126 23.60 -2.92 -12.45
N ARG A 127 23.14 -2.78 -11.20
CA ARG A 127 23.87 -3.31 -10.03
C ARG A 127 24.02 -4.83 -10.09
N LEU A 128 22.94 -5.56 -10.40
CA LEU A 128 22.98 -7.02 -10.49
C LEU A 128 23.93 -7.50 -11.59
N GLN A 129 23.91 -6.84 -12.76
CA GLN A 129 24.82 -7.16 -13.85
C GLN A 129 26.27 -6.86 -13.48
N GLN A 130 26.54 -5.79 -12.74
CA GLN A 130 27.89 -5.50 -12.26
C GLN A 130 28.38 -6.59 -11.31
N HIS A 131 27.57 -6.97 -10.31
CA HIS A 131 27.93 -8.04 -9.38
C HIS A 131 28.19 -9.38 -10.07
N ILE A 132 27.41 -9.74 -11.10
CA ILE A 132 27.64 -10.96 -11.88
C ILE A 132 28.95 -10.88 -12.67
N ARG A 133 29.25 -9.75 -13.31
CA ARG A 133 30.53 -9.56 -14.01
C ARG A 133 31.71 -9.67 -13.05
N ASP A 134 31.60 -9.05 -11.88
CA ASP A 134 32.66 -9.11 -10.86
C ASP A 134 32.87 -10.56 -10.40
N GLU A 135 31.79 -11.34 -10.16
CA GLU A 135 31.88 -12.77 -9.84
C GLU A 135 32.61 -13.58 -10.92
N GLU A 136 32.27 -13.34 -12.18
CA GLU A 136 32.84 -14.01 -13.34
C GLU A 136 34.31 -13.62 -13.57
N ASP A 137 34.68 -12.36 -13.30
CA ASP A 137 36.06 -11.87 -13.41
C ASP A 137 36.96 -12.34 -12.26
N LEU A 138 36.39 -12.63 -11.08
CA LEU A 138 37.11 -13.26 -9.97
C LEU A 138 37.35 -14.76 -10.20
N ALA A 139 36.45 -15.46 -10.89
CA ALA A 139 36.54 -16.90 -11.13
C ALA A 139 37.88 -17.35 -11.77
N PRO A 140 38.39 -16.75 -12.86
CA PRO A 140 39.66 -17.15 -13.46
C PRO A 140 40.89 -16.75 -12.63
N LYS A 141 40.77 -15.78 -11.72
CA LYS A 141 41.89 -15.34 -10.85
C LYS A 141 42.10 -16.28 -9.66
N LEU A 142 41.04 -16.90 -9.15
CA LEU A 142 41.13 -17.91 -8.08
C LEU A 142 41.76 -19.23 -8.57
N CYS A 143 41.62 -19.56 -9.86
CA CYS A 143 42.25 -20.73 -10.48
C CYS A 143 43.79 -20.68 -10.49
N HIS A 144 44.39 -19.50 -10.32
CA HIS A 144 45.84 -19.30 -10.40
C HIS A 144 46.51 -19.07 -9.04
N LEU A 145 45.76 -19.04 -7.93
CA LEU A 145 46.26 -18.72 -6.58
C LEU A 145 46.63 -19.93 -5.70
N SER A 146 46.58 -21.16 -6.23
CA SER A 146 47.39 -22.23 -5.63
C SER A 146 48.81 -22.12 -6.16
N ILE A 147 49.62 -21.29 -5.49
CA ILE A 147 51.04 -21.47 -5.12
C ILE A 147 51.54 -20.07 -4.69
N ASN A 148 51.98 -19.98 -3.42
CA ASN A 148 52.68 -18.89 -2.74
C ASN A 148 51.81 -17.80 -2.09
N GLY A 149 51.74 -17.89 -0.76
CA GLY A 149 51.24 -16.82 0.07
C GLY A 149 52.17 -15.62 0.08
N ASP A 150 51.58 -14.43 0.09
CA ASP A 150 52.04 -13.36 0.96
C ASP A 150 50.89 -12.38 1.25
N SER A 151 50.97 -11.83 2.44
CA SER A 151 50.13 -10.80 3.04
C SER A 151 50.18 -9.47 2.28
N GLY A 152 49.03 -8.81 2.08
CA GLY A 152 48.98 -7.46 1.49
C GLY A 152 47.58 -6.83 1.50
N HIS A 153 47.42 -5.78 2.31
CA HIS A 153 46.22 -4.94 2.44
C HIS A 153 45.80 -4.21 1.15
N ALA A 154 44.48 -4.06 0.92
CA ALA A 154 43.94 -2.89 0.21
C ALA A 154 42.48 -2.59 0.63
N ASN A 155 42.26 -1.35 1.06
CA ASN A 155 41.02 -0.77 1.53
C ASN A 155 40.29 -0.09 0.34
N ALA A 156 39.02 -0.41 0.11
CA ALA A 156 38.15 0.31 -0.82
C ALA A 156 36.75 0.43 -0.18
N GLY A 157 36.61 1.44 0.69
CA GLY A 157 35.35 1.79 1.32
C GLY A 157 34.45 2.56 0.36
N THR A 158 33.46 1.87 -0.18
CA THR A 158 32.17 2.49 -0.51
C THR A 158 31.20 1.99 0.56
N SER A 159 30.82 2.88 1.46
CA SER A 159 30.06 2.53 2.66
C SER A 159 28.69 1.97 2.26
N SER A 160 28.37 0.77 2.75
CA SER A 160 27.05 0.11 2.66
C SER A 160 25.87 1.01 3.08
N ILE A 161 26.14 2.13 3.74
CA ILE A 161 25.16 3.10 4.24
C ILE A 161 24.67 4.04 3.11
N ASP A 162 25.52 4.37 2.14
CA ASP A 162 25.17 5.32 1.07
C ASP A 162 24.18 4.73 0.07
N LEU A 163 24.30 3.42 -0.22
CA LEU A 163 23.36 2.67 -1.07
C LEU A 163 21.98 2.49 -0.42
N ALA A 164 21.93 2.38 0.91
CA ALA A 164 20.67 2.29 1.65
C ALA A 164 19.90 3.62 1.61
N ARG A 165 20.60 4.76 1.63
CA ARG A 165 20.01 6.10 1.54
C ARG A 165 19.42 6.39 0.16
N GLU A 166 20.12 6.02 -0.91
CA GLU A 166 19.60 6.18 -2.29
C GLU A 166 18.39 5.28 -2.56
N ALA A 167 18.37 4.06 -1.99
CA ALA A 167 17.21 3.18 -2.04
C ALA A 167 16.01 3.73 -1.23
N GLU A 168 16.26 4.42 -0.11
CA GLU A 168 15.24 5.10 0.70
C GLU A 168 14.66 6.32 -0.03
N GLU A 169 15.50 7.13 -0.69
CA GLU A 169 15.07 8.27 -1.51
C GLU A 169 14.24 7.82 -2.72
N ALA A 170 14.65 6.75 -3.40
CA ALA A 170 13.88 6.16 -4.50
C ALA A 170 12.53 5.60 -4.04
N TRP A 171 12.47 5.00 -2.84
CA TRP A 171 11.23 4.48 -2.27
C TRP A 171 10.27 5.59 -1.81
N LEU A 172 10.78 6.65 -1.17
CA LEU A 172 10.00 7.83 -0.80
C LEU A 172 9.41 8.51 -2.04
N ALA A 173 10.17 8.58 -3.14
CA ALA A 173 9.68 9.08 -4.42
C ALA A 173 8.54 8.20 -4.98
N LEU A 174 8.68 6.87 -4.94
CA LEU A 174 7.61 5.95 -5.37
C LEU A 174 6.37 6.02 -4.47
N GLN A 175 6.54 6.23 -3.17
CA GLN A 175 5.43 6.38 -2.23
C GLN A 175 4.73 7.74 -2.40
N ALA A 176 5.47 8.80 -2.74
CA ALA A 176 4.93 10.08 -3.15
C ALA A 176 4.16 9.98 -4.47
N ASP A 177 4.65 9.19 -5.43
CA ASP A 177 3.95 8.90 -6.68
C ASP A 177 2.72 8.01 -6.46
N GLU A 178 2.73 7.09 -5.50
CA GLU A 178 1.56 6.28 -5.12
C GLU A 178 0.51 7.13 -4.37
N MET A 179 0.94 8.09 -3.56
CA MET A 179 0.08 9.09 -2.93
C MET A 179 -0.48 10.08 -3.96
N SER A 180 0.31 10.45 -4.97
CA SER A 180 -0.10 11.23 -6.14
C SER A 180 -1.08 10.44 -7.00
N PHE A 181 -0.84 9.15 -7.22
CA PHE A 181 -1.69 8.24 -7.98
C PHE A 181 -3.01 7.97 -7.28
N LYS A 182 -3.03 7.84 -5.94
CA LYS A 182 -4.26 7.85 -5.14
C LYS A 182 -4.99 9.18 -5.30
N LYS A 183 -4.31 10.32 -5.22
CA LYS A 183 -4.90 11.65 -5.46
C LYS A 183 -5.48 11.77 -6.87
N VAL A 184 -4.83 11.20 -7.88
CA VAL A 184 -5.31 11.13 -9.27
C VAL A 184 -6.47 10.14 -9.40
N TYR A 185 -6.45 8.96 -8.80
CA TYR A 185 -7.57 8.02 -8.83
C TYR A 185 -8.82 8.58 -8.14
N HIS A 186 -8.66 9.23 -6.99
CA HIS A 186 -9.76 9.89 -6.28
C HIS A 186 -10.26 11.15 -7.00
N THR A 187 -9.43 11.82 -7.81
CA THR A 187 -9.85 12.95 -8.67
C THR A 187 -10.32 12.55 -10.07
N THR A 188 -10.02 11.34 -10.54
CA THR A 188 -10.51 10.80 -11.83
C THR A 188 -11.80 9.98 -11.65
N THR A 189 -12.14 9.63 -10.40
CA THR A 189 -13.52 9.32 -9.99
C THR A 189 -14.36 10.56 -9.69
N GLU A 190 -13.90 11.76 -10.07
CA GLU A 190 -14.77 12.94 -10.24
C GLU A 190 -15.21 13.11 -11.71
N PRO A 191 -16.44 13.56 -12.00
CA PRO A 191 -16.97 13.63 -13.35
C PRO A 191 -16.28 14.71 -14.19
N ARG A 192 -15.80 14.35 -15.39
CA ARG A 192 -15.19 15.25 -16.39
C ARG A 192 -15.98 16.56 -16.59
N ARG A 193 -15.33 17.71 -16.39
CA ARG A 193 -15.90 19.06 -16.56
C ARG A 193 -16.19 19.39 -18.03
N LYS A 194 -17.47 19.65 -18.34
CA LYS A 194 -17.97 20.15 -19.64
C LYS A 194 -17.66 21.67 -19.80
N PRO A 195 -17.59 22.23 -21.02
CA PRO A 195 -17.16 23.62 -21.26
C PRO A 195 -18.00 24.68 -20.50
N LYS A 196 -17.33 25.74 -20.02
CA LYS A 196 -17.82 26.73 -19.02
C LYS A 196 -19.13 27.46 -19.34
N LYS A 197 -19.52 27.59 -20.62
CA LYS A 197 -20.83 28.16 -21.00
C LYS A 197 -22.00 27.18 -20.78
N LEU A 198 -21.73 25.87 -20.84
CA LEU A 198 -22.71 24.81 -20.56
C LEU A 198 -22.85 24.54 -19.05
N LEU A 199 -21.82 24.84 -18.26
CA LEU A 199 -21.80 24.68 -16.80
C LEU A 199 -22.74 25.68 -16.10
N LYS A 200 -22.74 26.96 -16.48
CA LYS A 200 -23.67 27.96 -15.89
C LYS A 200 -25.14 27.64 -16.17
N ALA A 201 -25.47 27.17 -17.37
CA ALA A 201 -26.84 26.77 -17.71
C ALA A 201 -27.28 25.48 -16.97
N LYS A 202 -26.36 24.52 -16.82
CA LYS A 202 -26.60 23.31 -16.02
C LYS A 202 -26.74 23.58 -14.53
N GLU A 203 -25.96 24.51 -13.99
CA GLU A 203 -25.98 24.88 -12.57
C GLU A 203 -27.27 25.63 -12.22
N ILE A 204 -27.77 26.48 -13.12
CA ILE A 204 -29.09 27.10 -12.98
C ILE A 204 -30.21 26.04 -13.08
N ALA A 205 -30.15 25.13 -14.06
CA ALA A 205 -31.15 24.07 -14.21
C ALA A 205 -31.16 23.06 -13.05
N GLN A 206 -29.98 22.69 -12.53
CA GLN A 206 -29.85 21.82 -11.36
C GLN A 206 -30.31 22.51 -10.08
N ASN A 207 -30.07 23.82 -9.93
CA ASN A 207 -30.57 24.57 -8.77
C ASN A 207 -32.09 24.76 -8.82
N VAL A 208 -32.69 24.97 -10.00
CA VAL A 208 -34.15 25.00 -10.18
C VAL A 208 -34.76 23.63 -9.86
N MET A 209 -34.22 22.55 -10.43
CA MET A 209 -34.69 21.19 -10.16
C MET A 209 -34.50 20.77 -8.70
N LYS A 210 -33.41 21.19 -8.04
CA LYS A 210 -33.15 20.89 -6.62
C LYS A 210 -34.09 21.68 -5.69
N ARG A 211 -34.48 22.90 -6.05
CA ARG A 211 -35.52 23.67 -5.32
C ARG A 211 -36.90 23.05 -5.52
N GLU A 212 -37.28 22.68 -6.73
CA GLU A 212 -38.57 22.00 -6.99
C GLU A 212 -38.66 20.63 -6.29
N ILE A 213 -37.56 19.88 -6.23
CA ILE A 213 -37.51 18.62 -5.48
C ILE A 213 -37.63 18.91 -3.98
N SER A 214 -36.93 19.92 -3.46
CA SER A 214 -37.03 20.32 -2.04
C SER A 214 -38.46 20.71 -1.67
N GLU A 215 -39.13 21.54 -2.47
CA GLU A 215 -40.51 21.96 -2.25
C GLU A 215 -41.48 20.79 -2.32
N LYS A 216 -41.32 19.89 -3.32
CA LYS A 216 -42.13 18.67 -3.42
C LYS A 216 -41.89 17.72 -2.26
N THR A 217 -40.65 17.60 -1.77
CA THR A 217 -40.36 16.77 -0.58
C THR A 217 -40.93 17.39 0.69
N ASP A 218 -40.88 18.71 0.84
CA ASP A 218 -41.44 19.41 2.00
C ASP A 218 -42.97 19.30 2.03
N ASP A 219 -43.64 19.33 0.87
CA ASP A 219 -45.09 19.12 0.74
C ASP A 219 -45.52 17.68 1.08
N VAL A 220 -44.70 16.68 0.71
CA VAL A 220 -44.91 15.28 1.08
C VAL A 220 -44.75 15.11 2.59
N TRP A 221 -43.71 15.66 3.19
CA TRP A 221 -43.51 15.62 4.65
C TRP A 221 -44.59 16.42 5.40
N ALA A 222 -45.08 17.54 4.85
CA ALA A 222 -46.17 18.30 5.45
C ALA A 222 -47.52 17.57 5.36
N SER A 223 -47.77 16.81 4.29
CA SER A 223 -48.96 15.97 4.15
C SER A 223 -48.92 14.78 5.09
N LEU A 224 -47.76 14.12 5.22
CA LEU A 224 -47.57 13.02 6.18
C LEU A 224 -47.76 13.50 7.62
N ARG A 225 -47.20 14.65 8.00
CA ARG A 225 -47.43 15.26 9.33
C ARG A 225 -48.90 15.59 9.59
N ARG A 226 -49.66 16.03 8.57
CA ARG A 226 -51.10 16.26 8.69
C ARG A 226 -51.87 14.95 8.88
N GLU A 227 -51.54 13.91 8.12
CA GLU A 227 -52.13 12.59 8.27
C GLU A 227 -51.82 11.99 9.64
N GLU A 228 -50.57 12.07 10.11
CA GLU A 228 -50.17 11.66 11.45
C GLU A 228 -50.96 12.42 12.53
N ALA A 229 -51.06 13.74 12.43
CA ALA A 229 -51.84 14.53 13.39
C ALA A 229 -53.34 14.15 13.39
N THR A 230 -53.93 13.86 12.22
CA THR A 230 -55.32 13.38 12.14
C THR A 230 -55.49 11.97 12.68
N THR A 231 -54.51 11.10 12.48
CA THR A 231 -54.50 9.73 13.00
C THR A 231 -54.35 9.71 14.50
N VAL A 232 -53.45 10.55 15.05
CA VAL A 232 -53.27 10.76 16.49
C VAL A 232 -54.52 11.36 17.11
N ALA A 233 -55.17 12.34 16.47
CA ALA A 233 -56.42 12.91 16.96
C ALA A 233 -57.60 11.92 16.94
N LYS A 234 -57.64 10.98 15.99
CA LYS A 234 -58.62 9.88 15.93
C LYS A 234 -58.33 8.78 16.95
N ALA A 235 -57.06 8.46 17.18
CA ALA A 235 -56.63 7.43 18.14
C ALA A 235 -56.75 7.91 19.60
N PHE A 236 -56.59 9.21 19.84
CA PHE A 236 -56.69 9.82 21.16
C PHE A 236 -57.65 11.02 21.13
N PRO A 237 -58.98 10.79 21.02
CA PRO A 237 -59.95 11.85 21.14
C PRO A 237 -59.83 12.46 22.54
N ARG A 238 -59.44 13.74 22.62
CA ARG A 238 -59.38 14.46 23.90
C ARG A 238 -60.77 14.42 24.55
N SER A 239 -60.90 13.62 25.61
CA SER A 239 -62.08 13.61 26.47
C SER A 239 -62.25 14.99 27.10
N ARG A 240 -63.20 15.80 26.61
CA ARG A 240 -63.68 16.99 27.30
C ARG A 240 -64.35 16.55 28.61
N LYS A 241 -63.61 16.56 29.72
CA LYS A 241 -64.23 16.70 31.03
C LYS A 241 -64.63 18.16 31.20
N SER A 242 -65.90 18.42 30.97
CA SER A 242 -66.62 19.56 31.52
C SER A 242 -66.33 19.66 33.02
N ARG A 243 -65.83 20.82 33.44
CA ARG A 243 -65.94 21.25 34.83
C ARG A 243 -66.50 22.67 34.81
N GLN A 244 -67.83 22.74 34.72
CA GLN A 244 -68.58 23.80 35.37
C GLN A 244 -68.31 23.69 36.87
N VAL A 245 -67.72 24.73 37.48
CA VAL A 245 -67.94 25.24 38.85
C VAL A 245 -67.18 26.58 38.86
N GLY A 246 -67.71 27.75 39.20
CA GLY A 246 -69.00 28.23 39.64
C GLY A 246 -68.88 29.75 39.74
#